data_AF-A0A932EPV1-F1
#
_entry.id   AF-A0A932EPV1-F1
#
_cell.length_a   1.000
_cell.length_b   1.000
_cell.length_c   1.000
_cell.angle_alpha   90.00
_cell.angle_beta   90.00
_cell.angle_gamma   90.00
#
_symmetry.space_group_name_H-M   'P 1'
#
loop_
_entity.id
_entity.type
_entity.pdbx_description
1 polymer ?
#
loop_
_entity_poly.entity_id
_entity_poly.type
_entity_poly.pdbx_seq_one_letter_code
_entity_poly.pdbx_strand_id
1 'polypeptide(L)' 'MKLAKQSKLFWSGVWVLALSVAPLLLYVIFGPKDGNPIGLGLLFFFGAPIGFILIIVGLVRGVVSKA' A
#
# COMPACT_ATOMS: atom_id res chain seq x y z
N MET A 1 14.42 20.04 5.86
CA MET A 1 14.42 18.86 4.97
C MET A 1 13.79 17.58 5.55
N LYS A 2 13.77 17.35 6.88
CA LYS A 2 13.19 16.14 7.53
C LYS A 2 11.67 15.93 7.31
N LEU A 3 10.87 16.99 7.44
CA LEU A 3 9.40 16.95 7.27
C LEU A 3 8.97 16.49 5.87
N ALA A 4 9.62 17.01 4.82
CA ALA A 4 9.31 16.63 3.44
C ALA A 4 9.56 15.13 3.16
N LYS A 5 10.62 14.55 3.75
CA LYS A 5 10.98 13.13 3.57
C LYS A 5 10.02 12.20 4.31
N GLN A 6 9.43 12.64 5.42
CA GLN A 6 8.42 11.88 6.16
C GLN A 6 7.07 11.82 5.45
N SER A 7 6.60 12.96 4.93
CA SER A 7 5.36 12.97 4.14
C SER A 7 5.48 12.06 2.92
N LYS A 8 6.65 12.06 2.27
CA LYS A 8 6.94 11.17 1.14
C LYS A 8 6.85 9.70 1.52
N LEU A 9 7.38 9.29 2.67
CA LEU A 9 7.35 7.87 3.09
C LEU A 9 5.92 7.39 3.35
N PHE A 10 5.12 8.19 4.05
CA PHE A 10 3.71 7.92 4.29
C PHE A 10 2.94 7.80 2.96
N TRP A 11 3.08 8.79 2.08
CA TRP A 11 2.40 8.79 0.78
C TRP A 11 2.86 7.64 -0.11
N SER A 12 4.15 7.29 -0.11
CA SER A 12 4.64 6.10 -0.79
C SER A 12 3.96 4.83 -0.27
N GLY A 13 3.78 4.68 1.04
CA GLY A 13 3.05 3.56 1.62
C GLY A 13 1.59 3.50 1.19
N VAL A 14 0.90 4.65 1.16
CA VAL A 14 -0.48 4.76 0.66
C VAL A 14 -0.57 4.32 -0.81
N TRP A 15 0.35 4.78 -1.66
CA TRP A 15 0.36 4.38 -3.07
C TRP A 15 0.65 2.91 -3.27
N VAL A 16 1.64 2.36 -2.56
CA VAL A 16 1.96 0.93 -2.62
C VAL A 16 0.75 0.10 -2.19
N LEU A 17 0.10 0.47 -1.09
CA LEU A 17 -1.10 -0.22 -0.61
C LEU A 17 -2.23 -0.15 -1.64
N ALA A 18 -2.53 1.04 -2.17
CA ALA A 18 -3.57 1.23 -3.16
C ALA A 18 -3.32 0.40 -4.43
N LEU A 19 -2.10 0.44 -4.97
CA LEU A 19 -1.71 -0.31 -6.17
C LEU A 19 -1.67 -1.82 -5.96
N SER A 20 -1.46 -2.28 -4.72
CA SER A 20 -1.44 -3.71 -4.40
C SER A 20 -2.84 -4.28 -4.17
N VAL A 21 -3.77 -3.46 -3.69
CA VAL A 21 -5.13 -3.89 -3.32
C VAL A 21 -6.12 -3.64 -4.46
N ALA A 22 -6.07 -2.48 -5.11
CA ALA A 22 -7.07 -2.06 -6.08
C ALA A 22 -7.24 -3.03 -7.26
N PRO A 23 -6.17 -3.60 -7.87
CA PRO A 23 -6.33 -4.54 -8.98
C PRO A 23 -7.13 -5.78 -8.61
N LEU A 24 -6.89 -6.35 -7.41
CA LEU A 24 -7.62 -7.52 -6.94
C LEU A 24 -9.09 -7.18 -6.67
N LEU A 25 -9.37 -6.03 -6.04
CA LEU A 25 -10.75 -5.58 -5.82
C LEU A 25 -11.51 -5.32 -7.12
N LEU A 26 -10.86 -4.64 -8.08
CA LEU A 26 -11.45 -4.41 -9.40
C LEU A 26 -11.74 -5.73 -10.13
N TYR A 27 -10.85 -6.71 -10.01
CA TYR A 27 -11.09 -8.04 -10.55
C TYR A 27 -12.26 -8.75 -9.89
N VAL A 28 -12.42 -8.64 -8.57
CA VAL A 28 -13.57 -9.25 -7.87
C VAL A 28 -14.90 -8.63 -8.33
N ILE A 29 -14.93 -7.34 -8.66
CA ILE A 29 -16.16 -6.64 -9.06
C ILE A 29 -16.47 -6.79 -10.55
N PHE A 30 -15.45 -6.63 -11.41
CA PHE A 30 -15.62 -6.52 -12.87
C PHE A 30 -14.96 -7.66 -13.66
N GLY A 31 -14.22 -8.54 -12.98
CA GLY A 31 -13.45 -9.59 -13.62
C GLY A 31 -14.33 -10.74 -14.15
N PRO A 32 -13.81 -11.49 -15.12
CA PRO A 32 -14.47 -12.69 -15.62
C PRO A 32 -14.60 -13.74 -14.51
N LYS A 33 -15.78 -14.38 -14.41
CA LYS A 33 -16.06 -15.41 -13.40
C LYS A 33 -15.11 -16.61 -13.48
N ASP A 34 -14.68 -16.97 -14.69
CA ASP A 34 -13.83 -18.14 -14.94
C ASP A 34 -12.33 -17.79 -15.05
N GLY A 35 -11.95 -16.53 -14.84
CA GLY A 35 -10.54 -16.14 -14.90
C GLY A 35 -9.79 -16.51 -13.60
N ASN A 36 -8.46 -16.56 -13.69
CA ASN A 36 -7.59 -16.89 -12.55
C ASN A 36 -6.89 -15.64 -11.97
N PRO A 37 -7.31 -15.11 -10.81
CA PRO A 37 -6.71 -13.92 -10.19
C PRO A 37 -5.46 -14.21 -9.35
N ILE A 38 -4.81 -15.37 -9.46
CA ILE A 38 -3.70 -15.74 -8.57
C ILE A 38 -2.57 -14.70 -8.56
N GLY A 39 -2.23 -14.11 -9.71
CA GLY A 39 -1.23 -13.04 -9.79
C GLY A 39 -1.63 -11.77 -9.03
N LEU A 40 -2.92 -11.40 -9.08
CA LEU A 40 -3.46 -10.26 -8.32
C LEU A 40 -3.52 -10.57 -6.82
N GLY A 41 -3.81 -11.83 -6.46
CA GLY A 41 -3.73 -12.32 -5.09
C GLY A 41 -2.32 -12.25 -4.52
N LEU A 42 -1.30 -12.63 -5.30
CA LEU A 42 0.11 -12.50 -4.92
C LEU A 42 0.54 -11.05 -4.79
N LEU A 43 0.13 -10.19 -5.73
CA LEU A 43 0.38 -8.74 -5.65
C LEU A 43 -0.19 -8.15 -4.36
N PHE A 44 -1.42 -8.49 -4.01
CA PHE A 44 -2.03 -8.10 -2.73
C PHE A 44 -1.26 -8.65 -1.54
N PHE A 45 -0.96 -9.95 -1.53
CA PHE A 45 -0.35 -10.65 -0.40
C PHE A 45 1.03 -10.08 -0.03
N PHE A 46 1.87 -9.78 -1.04
CA PHE A 46 3.20 -9.22 -0.79
C PHE A 46 3.19 -7.68 -0.70
N GLY A 47 2.38 -7.01 -1.50
CA GLY A 47 2.39 -5.56 -1.60
C GLY A 47 1.65 -4.85 -0.46
N ALA A 48 0.53 -5.40 0.03
CA ALA A 48 -0.23 -4.78 1.10
C ALA A 48 0.56 -4.69 2.42
N PRO A 49 1.26 -5.73 2.90
CA PRO A 49 2.13 -5.62 4.08
C PRO A 49 3.20 -4.54 3.94
N ILE A 50 3.84 -4.43 2.77
CA ILE A 50 4.86 -3.41 2.50
C ILE A 50 4.26 -2.01 2.60
N GLY A 51 3.09 -1.79 1.98
CA GLY A 51 2.36 -0.53 2.05
C GLY A 51 2.01 -0.14 3.50
N PHE A 52 1.48 -1.09 4.27
CA PHE A 52 1.17 -0.89 5.70
C PHE A 52 2.42 -0.53 6.52
N ILE A 53 3.53 -1.24 6.32
CA ILE A 53 4.79 -0.97 7.02
C ILE A 53 5.27 0.46 6.72
N LEU A 54 5.24 0.88 5.45
CA LEU A 54 5.65 2.24 5.06
C LEU A 54 4.76 3.32 5.69
N ILE A 55 3.45 3.09 5.74
CA ILE A 55 2.50 3.99 6.41
C ILE A 55 2.83 4.09 7.91
N ILE A 56 2.95 2.96 8.61
CA ILE A 56 3.24 2.91 10.05
C ILE A 56 4.58 3.60 10.35
N VAL A 57 5.64 3.27 9.62
CA VAL A 57 6.96 3.88 9.80
C VAL A 57 6.90 5.38 9.50
N GLY A 58 6.17 5.79 8.47
CA GLY A 58 5.94 7.20 8.14
C GLY A 58 5.26 7.97 9.28
N LEU A 59 4.20 7.39 9.85
CA LEU A 59 3.45 7.96 10.97
C LEU A 59 4.29 8.03 12.25
N VAL A 60 4.90 6.91 12.67
CA VAL A 60 5.72 6.84 13.89
C VAL A 60 6.87 7.84 13.83
N ARG A 61 7.59 7.92 12.71
CA ARG A 61 8.65 8.93 12.55
C ARG A 61 8.09 10.35 12.59
N GLY A 62 6.91 10.58 12.01
CA GLY A 62 6.22 11.86 12.05
C GLY A 62 5.86 12.32 13.47
N VAL A 63 5.40 11.40 14.32
CA VAL A 63 5.08 11.67 15.73
C VAL A 63 6.37 11.91 16.52
N VAL A 64 7.36 11.01 16.42
CA VAL A 64 8.63 11.11 17.15
C VAL A 64 9.43 12.37 16.78
N SER A 65 9.35 12.85 15.54
CA SER A 65 10.07 14.06 15.13
C SER A 65 9.38 15.37 15.52
N LYS A 66 8.16 15.29 16.04
CA LYS A 66 7.40 16.45 16.56
C LYS A 66 7.44 16.54 18.09
N ALA A 67 7.77 15.44 18.77
CA ALA A 67 8.07 15.40 20.21
C ALA A 67 9.51 15.87 20.48
#